data_AF-A0A2V8J803-F1
#
_entry.id   AF-A0A2V8J803-F1
#
_cell.length_a   1.000
_cell.length_b   1.000
_cell.length_c   1.000
_cell.angle_alpha   90.00
_cell.angle_beta   90.00
_cell.angle_gamma   90.00
#
_symmetry.space_group_name_H-M   'P 1'
#
loop_
_entity.id
_entity.type
_entity.pdbx_description
1 polymer ?
#
loop_
_entity_poly.entity_id
_entity_poly.type
_entity_poly.pdbx_seq_one_letter_code
_entity_poly.pdbx_strand_id
1 'polypeptide(L)'
;MESSAGVLKKIKKGVLGSARGCGVFSLVQNSKWRRDRLLILGYHGVAIDDEHCWKPTLFLHPEYFRDRLRRIERCGCTVLPLGEALE
;
A
#
# COMPACT_ATOMS: atom_id res chain seq x y z
N MET A 1 -32.35 6.08 2.31
CA MET A 1 -31.85 5.73 3.66
C MET A 1 -30.40 5.29 3.50
N GLU A 2 -29.42 6.09 3.93
CA GLU A 2 -28.01 5.65 3.91
C GLU A 2 -27.84 4.45 4.84
N SER A 3 -27.29 3.35 4.33
CA SER A 3 -26.91 2.21 5.16
C SER A 3 -25.89 2.66 6.21
N SER A 4 -26.03 2.23 7.46
CA SER A 4 -25.10 2.52 8.56
C SER A 4 -23.64 2.17 8.19
N ALA A 5 -23.44 1.18 7.32
CA ALA A 5 -22.13 0.82 6.76
C ALA A 5 -21.54 1.92 5.86
N GLY A 6 -22.38 2.65 5.12
CA GLY A 6 -21.99 3.78 4.28
C GLY A 6 -21.51 4.98 5.10
N VAL A 7 -22.22 5.31 6.19
CA VAL A 7 -21.86 6.40 7.11
C VAL A 7 -20.52 6.11 7.79
N LEU A 8 -20.32 4.90 8.32
CA LEU A 8 -19.07 4.50 8.95
C LEU A 8 -17.88 4.56 7.97
N LYS A 9 -18.09 4.14 6.70
CA LYS A 9 -17.07 4.21 5.65
C LYS A 9 -16.66 5.66 5.36
N LYS A 10 -17.60 6.61 5.37
CA LYS A 10 -17.31 8.03 5.18
C LYS A 10 -16.51 8.60 6.35
N ILE A 11 -16.93 8.34 7.58
CA ILE A 11 -16.22 8.76 8.80
C ILE A 11 -14.78 8.21 8.79
N LYS A 12 -14.61 6.92 8.52
CA LYS A 12 -13.28 6.28 8.41
C LYS A 12 -12.40 6.98 7.38
N LYS A 13 -12.92 7.25 6.18
CA LYS A 13 -12.18 7.97 5.13
C LYS A 13 -11.83 9.39 5.57
N GLY A 14 -12.74 10.10 6.25
CA GLY A 14 -12.50 11.43 6.79
C GLY A 14 -11.36 11.43 7.81
N VAL A 15 -11.45 10.57 8.83
CA VAL A 15 -10.41 10.43 9.86
C VAL A 15 -9.05 10.08 9.26
N LEU A 16 -8.99 9.09 8.36
CA LEU A 16 -7.74 8.70 7.70
C LEU A 16 -7.19 9.80 6.78
N GLY A 17 -8.07 10.59 6.16
CA GLY A 17 -7.71 11.75 5.35
C GLY A 17 -7.07 12.85 6.22
N SER A 18 -7.71 13.21 7.34
CA SER A 18 -7.17 14.18 8.29
C SER A 18 -5.85 13.71 8.90
N ALA A 19 -5.76 12.43 9.30
CA ALA A 19 -4.52 11.85 9.83
C ALA A 19 -3.38 11.91 8.81
N ARG A 20 -3.68 11.71 7.51
CA ARG A 20 -2.71 11.88 6.42
C ARG A 20 -2.25 13.34 6.32
N GLY A 21 -3.18 14.29 6.36
CA GLY A 21 -2.87 15.73 6.30
C GLY A 21 -2.00 16.21 7.48
N CYS A 22 -2.25 15.67 8.67
CA CYS A 22 -1.48 16.01 9.87
C CYS A 22 -0.15 15.23 10.02
N GLY A 23 0.28 14.45 9.01
CA GLY A 23 1.55 13.73 9.04
C GLY A 23 1.61 12.52 9.98
N VAL A 24 0.47 12.08 10.55
CA VAL A 24 0.41 10.93 11.48
C VAL A 24 0.98 9.67 10.86
N PHE A 25 0.74 9.45 9.55
CA PHE A 25 1.29 8.29 8.86
C PHE A 25 2.82 8.33 8.76
N SER A 26 3.43 9.52 8.63
CA SER A 26 4.89 9.66 8.66
C SER A 26 5.45 9.34 10.05
N LEU A 27 4.77 9.77 11.12
CA LEU A 27 5.16 9.44 12.50
C LEU A 27 5.11 7.93 12.75
N VAL A 28 4.01 7.28 12.34
CA VAL A 28 3.88 5.82 12.47
C VAL A 28 4.91 5.10 11.61
N GLN A 29 5.16 5.54 10.38
CA GLN A 29 6.16 4.97 9.49
C GLN A 29 7.57 5.02 10.10
N ASN A 30 7.91 6.12 10.76
CA ASN A 30 9.23 6.31 11.38
C ASN A 30 9.33 5.73 12.81
N SER A 31 8.24 5.21 13.37
CA SER A 31 8.26 4.58 14.69
C SER A 31 9.02 3.24 14.67
N LYS A 32 9.63 2.89 15.81
CA LYS A 32 10.26 1.56 16.01
C LYS A 32 9.29 0.42 15.70
N TRP A 33 8.04 0.53 16.15
CA TRP A 33 7.00 -0.46 15.90
C TRP A 33 6.84 -0.82 14.42
N ARG A 34 6.94 0.16 13.51
CA ARG A 34 6.80 -0.08 12.08
C ARG A 34 8.11 -0.51 11.41
N ARG A 35 9.24 0.08 11.83
CA ARG A 35 10.57 -0.14 11.24
C ARG A 35 11.14 -1.52 11.58
N ASP A 36 10.80 -2.08 12.73
CA ASP A 36 11.29 -3.39 13.19
C ASP A 36 10.43 -4.56 12.70
N ARG A 37 9.73 -4.38 11.56
CA ARG A 37 8.81 -5.38 11.00
C ARG A 37 9.00 -5.51 9.50
N LEU A 38 9.22 -6.74 9.06
CA LEU A 38 9.22 -7.10 7.65
C LEU A 38 7.84 -6.87 7.03
N LEU A 39 7.81 -6.23 5.85
CA LEU A 39 6.62 -6.07 5.03
C LEU A 39 6.75 -6.98 3.80
N ILE A 40 5.87 -7.98 3.70
CA ILE A 40 5.80 -8.84 2.52
C ILE A 40 4.69 -8.33 1.61
N LEU A 41 5.04 -7.99 0.37
CA LEU A 41 4.10 -7.53 -0.66
C LEU A 41 4.00 -8.58 -1.78
N GLY A 42 2.87 -9.27 -1.85
CA GLY A 42 2.57 -10.23 -2.92
C GLY A 42 1.94 -9.52 -4.13
N TYR A 43 2.64 -9.53 -5.26
CA TYR A 43 2.08 -9.17 -6.57
C TYR A 43 1.94 -10.44 -7.40
N HIS A 44 0.83 -10.62 -8.10
CA HIS A 44 0.63 -11.80 -8.95
C HIS A 44 1.29 -11.60 -10.32
N GLY A 45 0.90 -10.56 -11.05
CA GLY A 45 1.51 -10.19 -12.31
C GLY A 45 1.45 -8.68 -12.56
N VAL A 46 2.38 -8.18 -13.37
CA VAL A 46 2.30 -6.85 -13.98
C VAL A 46 1.87 -7.07 -15.42
N ALA A 47 0.81 -6.39 -15.86
CA ALA A 47 0.29 -6.52 -17.21
C ALA A 47 1.37 -6.10 -18.23
N ILE A 48 1.48 -6.84 -19.33
CA ILE A 48 2.33 -6.48 -20.47
C ILE A 48 1.51 -5.68 -21.48
N ASP A 49 0.23 -6.04 -21.62
CA ASP A 49 -0.75 -5.38 -22.47
C ASP A 49 -2.03 -5.13 -21.64
N ASP A 50 -3.15 -5.74 -22.02
CA ASP A 50 -4.47 -5.49 -21.46
C ASP A 50 -4.89 -6.49 -20.36
N GLU A 51 -3.97 -7.28 -19.80
CA GLU A 51 -4.33 -8.31 -18.81
C GLU A 51 -4.98 -7.75 -17.56
N HIS A 52 -4.69 -6.49 -17.25
CA HIS A 52 -5.33 -5.73 -16.18
C HIS A 52 -6.79 -5.36 -16.48
N CYS A 53 -7.23 -5.33 -17.74
CA CYS A 53 -8.61 -5.08 -18.14
C CYS A 53 -9.49 -6.32 -17.96
N TRP A 54 -9.03 -7.48 -18.43
CA TRP A 54 -9.81 -8.72 -18.39
C TRP A 54 -9.56 -9.57 -17.14
N LYS A 55 -8.44 -9.36 -16.42
CA LYS A 55 -8.16 -10.00 -15.11
C LYS A 55 -7.50 -9.07 -14.09
N PRO A 56 -8.18 -7.97 -13.69
CA PRO A 56 -7.65 -6.92 -12.81
C PRO A 56 -7.23 -7.39 -11.41
N THR A 57 -7.72 -8.55 -10.96
CA THR A 57 -7.36 -9.11 -9.65
C THR A 57 -5.98 -9.76 -9.62
N LEU A 58 -5.47 -10.19 -10.78
CA LEU A 58 -4.13 -10.79 -10.91
C LEU A 58 -3.13 -9.82 -11.53
N PHE A 59 -3.53 -9.07 -12.56
CA PHE A 59 -2.59 -8.22 -13.29
C PHE A 59 -2.74 -6.76 -12.88
N LEU A 60 -1.63 -6.20 -12.39
CA LEU A 60 -1.53 -4.79 -12.06
C LEU A 60 -1.08 -4.01 -13.29
N HIS A 61 -1.69 -2.85 -13.54
CA HIS A 61 -1.18 -1.92 -14.55
C HIS A 61 0.28 -1.50 -14.23
N PRO A 62 1.19 -1.43 -15.21
CA PRO A 62 2.60 -1.08 -14.99
C PRO A 62 2.82 0.23 -14.21
N GLU A 63 2.05 1.28 -14.53
CA GLU A 63 2.14 2.56 -13.82
C GLU A 63 1.78 2.45 -12.34
N TYR A 64 0.78 1.63 -11.99
CA TYR A 64 0.45 1.39 -10.58
C TYR A 64 1.54 0.61 -9.87
N PHE A 65 2.21 -0.32 -10.56
CA PHE A 65 3.36 -1.02 -9.99
C PHE A 65 4.51 -0.04 -9.72
N ARG A 66 4.85 0.79 -10.71
CA ARG A 66 5.89 1.83 -10.60
C ARG A 66 5.61 2.80 -9.46
N ASP A 67 4.38 3.28 -9.32
CA ASP A 67 3.99 4.18 -8.25
C ASP A 67 4.10 3.54 -6.86
N ARG A 68 3.83 2.23 -6.75
CA ARG A 68 4.03 1.49 -5.50
C ARG A 68 5.51 1.37 -5.16
N LEU A 69 6.37 1.03 -6.12
CA LEU A 69 7.82 0.98 -5.89
C LEU A 69 8.38 2.35 -5.48
N ARG A 70 7.97 3.43 -6.15
CA ARG A 70 8.33 4.80 -5.76
C ARG A 70 7.85 5.18 -4.35
N ARG A 71 6.76 4.59 -3.86
CA ARG A 71 6.32 4.81 -2.47
C ARG A 71 7.22 4.08 -1.49
N ILE A 72 7.61 2.85 -1.79
CA ILE A 72 8.55 2.07 -0.97
C ILE A 72 9.89 2.81 -0.85
N GLU A 73 10.41 3.29 -1.98
CA GLU A 73 11.62 4.11 -2.05
C GLU A 73 11.50 5.38 -1.20
N ARG A 74 10.45 6.19 -1.42
CA ARG A 74 10.21 7.42 -0.64
C ARG A 74 10.02 7.15 0.85
N CYS A 75 9.57 5.95 1.21
CA CYS A 75 9.44 5.56 2.60
C CYS A 75 10.76 5.17 3.27
N GLY A 76 11.87 5.12 2.51
CA GLY A 76 13.18 4.70 3.00
C GLY A 76 13.22 3.22 3.36
N CYS A 77 12.36 2.41 2.75
CA CYS A 77 12.34 0.97 2.98
C CYS A 77 13.49 0.30 2.24
N THR A 78 14.17 -0.63 2.90
CA THR A 78 15.15 -1.51 2.25
C THR A 78 14.41 -2.71 1.64
N VAL A 79 14.63 -2.97 0.35
CA VAL A 79 14.08 -4.15 -0.32
C VAL A 79 15.07 -5.29 -0.15
N LEU A 80 14.63 -6.36 0.53
CA LEU A 80 15.45 -7.52 0.82
C LEU A 80 15.17 -8.63 -0.21
N PRO A 81 16.21 -9.35 -0.67
CA PRO A 81 16.04 -10.65 -1.32
C PRO A 81 15.28 -11.61 -0.41
N LEU A 82 14.52 -12.54 -1.00
CA LEU A 82 13.67 -13.44 -0.22
C LEU A 82 14.45 -14.30 0.78
N GLY A 83 15.66 -14.76 0.42
CA GLY A 83 16.50 -15.54 1.34
C GLY A 83 16.85 -14.77 2.60
N GLU A 84 17.40 -13.56 2.44
CA GLU A 84 17.76 -12.67 3.56
C GLU A 84 16.54 -12.26 4.39
N ALA A 85 15.36 -12.13 3.78
CA ALA A 85 14.15 -11.73 4.48
C ALA A 85 13.56 -12.82 5.40
N LEU A 86 13.95 -14.08 5.24
CA LEU A 86 13.37 -15.23 5.96
C LEU A 86 14.30 -15.83 7.02
N GLU A 87 15.57 -15.42 7.06
CA GLU A 87 16.56 -15.78 8.08
C GLU A 87 16.39 -14.92 9.35
#